data_AF-A0A954KW92-F1
#
_entry.id   AF-A0A954KW92-F1
#
_cell.length_a   1.000
_cell.length_b   1.000
_cell.length_c   1.000
_cell.angle_alpha   90.00
_cell.angle_beta   90.00
_cell.angle_gamma   90.00
#
_symmetry.space_group_name_H-M   'P 1'
#
loop_
_entity.id
_entity.type
_entity.pdbx_description
1 polymer ?
#
loop_
_entity_poly.entity_id
_entity_poly.type
_entity_poly.pdbx_seq_one_letter_code
_entity_poly.pdbx_strand_id
1 'polypeptide(L)'
;NPPSNLELLQLAGQRFAATNFDMRNFLRELALTRVYQRAWDAPADLMPQSVAATDLLAAAQNETAAIEQAATQADANLSAALSQFYEAEAQLVPAVKELQDARTKYADQSKKVAEALAAVQKAEGDVSAKQAIVTSVAEASGKAKVAAEKLPEDKELAAAAATFAQRATQLAAELEQLQAAVNEKKTAHTTTVEAQNAIKGEVEAVLAKVKPLRDALQQKDAALVTARQASIQTNTKLNSHQQRVEALQQLVNVKVIRDQIAAQQQTIQTERQALALAQTNVTDYAATVTTAQNNQTTAQQAMQTAAAQLTVAETQHAEQLKKVQTLTVALTSTEAAQQQLPGDELIGEAIAKLKERSTTLNETLGQRATEVEQAKSQVTESEKQLAAATTAMQQVLQERDNRVKAQQDAQTRVDGAVGQLATLESNETQNHEALLKSLSRRAVLSDLQPLTAEQMCWSIFEVTGVYDRYRAGEIAELDKASPLSEEAKQDPNQVLAREREIERRTYEKLKGNLGVFITTFAAGAGQPQDEFFATVDQALFTANGGPIQSWVAPAAGNVTERIVKAEAPELAAEELYLGVFSRMPTPEETQDVAAYLASRGDQKPAAAQELVWSLISSAEFRFKH
;
A
#
# COMPACT_ATOMS: atom_id res chain seq x y z
N ASN A 1 2.08 -4.20 -18.22
CA ASN A 1 2.90 -4.32 -16.98
C ASN A 1 4.37 -4.31 -17.36
N PRO A 2 5.05 -3.16 -17.27
CA PRO A 2 6.50 -3.12 -17.43
C PRO A 2 7.16 -4.00 -16.34
N PRO A 3 8.25 -4.73 -16.66
CA PRO A 3 8.92 -5.57 -15.67
C PRO A 3 9.57 -4.70 -14.58
N SER A 4 9.55 -5.17 -13.33
CA SER A 4 10.29 -4.54 -12.22
C SER A 4 11.81 -4.57 -12.42
N ASN A 5 12.30 -5.56 -13.18
CA ASN A 5 13.69 -5.68 -13.61
C ASN A 5 13.74 -6.16 -15.06
N LEU A 6 14.06 -5.25 -15.98
CA LEU A 6 14.04 -5.53 -17.41
C LEU A 6 15.16 -6.49 -17.82
N GLU A 7 16.37 -6.29 -17.27
CA GLU A 7 17.54 -7.10 -17.56
C GLU A 7 17.31 -8.57 -17.17
N LEU A 8 16.70 -8.80 -16.00
CA LEU A 8 16.32 -10.13 -15.54
C LEU A 8 15.26 -10.77 -16.45
N LEU A 9 14.22 -10.01 -16.85
CA LEU A 9 13.20 -10.52 -17.75
C LEU A 9 13.80 -10.92 -19.11
N GLN A 10 14.70 -10.09 -19.65
CA GLN A 10 15.39 -10.37 -20.91
C GLN A 10 16.24 -11.64 -20.80
N LEU A 11 17.04 -11.77 -19.72
CA LEU A 11 17.85 -12.96 -19.47
C LEU A 11 16.98 -14.22 -19.35
N ALA A 12 15.89 -14.15 -18.58
CA ALA A 12 14.96 -15.25 -18.38
C ALA A 12 14.28 -15.65 -19.71
N GLY A 13 13.84 -14.67 -20.51
CA GLY A 13 13.23 -14.91 -21.81
C GLY A 13 14.19 -15.54 -22.82
N GLN A 14 15.45 -15.07 -22.87
CA GLN A 14 16.49 -15.67 -23.71
C GLN A 14 16.79 -17.11 -23.30
N ARG A 15 16.87 -17.39 -22.01
CA ARG A 15 17.09 -18.74 -21.49
C ARG A 15 15.91 -19.67 -21.75
N PHE A 16 14.67 -19.17 -21.61
CA PHE A 16 13.47 -19.93 -21.91
C PHE A 16 13.38 -20.28 -23.41
N ALA A 17 13.73 -19.36 -24.30
CA ALA A 17 13.83 -19.64 -25.73
C ALA A 17 14.95 -20.64 -26.05
N ALA A 18 16.12 -20.49 -25.43
CA ALA A 18 17.27 -21.38 -25.62
C ALA A 18 17.02 -22.82 -25.13
N THR A 19 16.06 -23.02 -24.22
CA THR A 19 15.66 -24.34 -23.70
C THR A 19 14.47 -24.94 -24.48
N ASN A 20 14.17 -24.42 -25.69
CA ASN A 20 13.02 -24.83 -26.50
C ASN A 20 11.69 -24.77 -25.72
N PHE A 21 11.54 -23.75 -24.88
CA PHE A 21 10.32 -23.52 -24.08
C PHE A 21 10.03 -24.64 -23.07
N ASP A 22 11.05 -25.29 -22.51
CA ASP A 22 10.90 -26.27 -21.43
C ASP A 22 10.40 -25.58 -20.14
N MET A 23 9.07 -25.55 -19.99
CA MET A 23 8.40 -24.89 -18.87
C MET A 23 8.74 -25.53 -17.53
N ARG A 24 8.89 -26.86 -17.48
CA ARG A 24 9.13 -27.57 -16.21
C ARG A 24 10.50 -27.21 -15.66
N ASN A 25 11.53 -27.24 -16.49
CA ASN A 25 12.87 -26.86 -16.06
C ASN A 25 12.97 -25.36 -15.78
N PHE A 26 12.32 -24.52 -16.58
CA PHE A 26 12.29 -23.07 -16.34
C PHE A 26 11.67 -22.73 -14.98
N LEU A 27 10.51 -23.29 -14.64
CA LEU A 27 9.86 -23.09 -13.34
C LEU A 27 10.71 -23.65 -12.19
N ARG A 28 11.35 -24.81 -12.38
CA ARG A 28 12.27 -25.38 -11.39
C ARG A 28 13.46 -24.45 -11.12
N GLU A 29 14.07 -23.90 -12.16
CA GLU A 29 15.18 -22.94 -12.01
C GLU A 29 14.73 -21.70 -11.24
N LEU A 30 13.54 -21.16 -11.55
CA LEU A 30 12.96 -20.03 -10.82
C LEU A 30 12.73 -20.36 -9.34
N ALA A 31 12.12 -21.51 -9.04
CA ALA A 31 11.85 -21.96 -7.67
C ALA A 31 13.13 -22.23 -6.85
N LEU A 32 14.23 -22.56 -7.52
CA LEU A 32 15.55 -22.75 -6.89
C LEU A 32 16.36 -21.46 -6.77
N THR A 33 15.85 -20.32 -7.25
CA THR A 33 16.54 -19.04 -7.06
C THR A 33 16.49 -18.63 -5.59
N ARG A 34 17.57 -17.97 -5.14
CA ARG A 34 17.56 -17.30 -3.83
C ARG A 34 16.45 -16.27 -3.70
N VAL A 35 15.99 -15.67 -4.82
CA VAL A 35 14.93 -14.65 -4.85
C VAL A 35 13.58 -15.26 -4.50
N TYR A 36 13.26 -16.43 -5.06
CA TYR A 36 12.04 -17.18 -4.73
C TYR A 36 12.06 -17.69 -3.28
N GLN A 37 13.25 -17.99 -2.75
CA GLN A 37 13.45 -18.48 -1.38
C GLN A 37 13.71 -17.35 -0.36
N ARG A 38 13.42 -16.08 -0.69
CA ARG A 38 13.69 -14.97 0.23
C ARG A 38 12.71 -14.99 1.38
N ALA A 39 13.25 -14.81 2.59
CA ALA A 39 12.44 -14.49 3.75
C ALA A 39 11.72 -13.15 3.55
N TRP A 40 10.55 -13.04 4.17
CA TRP A 40 9.85 -11.78 4.36
C TRP A 40 10.48 -10.95 5.48
N ASP A 41 11.14 -11.60 6.45
CA ASP A 41 11.85 -10.95 7.56
C ASP A 41 13.14 -10.26 7.10
N ALA A 42 13.29 -9.00 7.50
CA ALA A 42 14.58 -8.33 7.44
C ALA A 42 15.53 -8.84 8.54
N PRO A 43 16.86 -8.73 8.36
CA PRO A 43 17.81 -9.00 9.44
C PRO A 43 17.48 -8.17 10.68
N ALA A 44 17.53 -8.80 11.87
CA ALA A 44 17.22 -8.14 13.13
C ALA A 44 18.15 -6.93 13.41
N ASP A 45 19.41 -7.01 13.00
CA ASP A 45 20.32 -5.86 13.00
C ASP A 45 20.64 -5.39 11.58
N LEU A 46 20.30 -4.12 11.32
CA LEU A 46 20.51 -3.41 10.07
C LEU A 46 21.71 -2.45 10.12
N MET A 47 22.43 -2.33 11.25
CA MET A 47 23.59 -1.43 11.37
C MET A 47 24.69 -1.70 10.33
N PRO A 48 25.13 -2.95 10.10
CA PRO A 48 26.17 -3.21 9.10
C PRO A 48 25.77 -2.74 7.69
N GLN A 49 24.50 -2.97 7.32
CA GLN A 49 23.94 -2.58 6.03
C GLN A 49 23.79 -1.06 5.93
N SER A 50 23.40 -0.39 7.03
CA SER A 50 23.28 1.07 7.11
C SER A 50 24.62 1.76 6.85
N VAL A 51 25.70 1.27 7.48
CA VAL A 51 27.06 1.79 7.27
C VAL A 51 27.48 1.64 5.80
N ALA A 52 27.32 0.45 5.23
CA ALA A 52 27.66 0.18 3.83
C ALA A 52 26.79 0.97 2.82
N ALA A 53 25.56 1.34 3.18
CA ALA A 53 24.63 2.04 2.29
C ALA A 53 25.07 3.47 1.95
N THR A 54 25.91 4.11 2.78
CA THR A 54 26.33 5.51 2.59
C THR A 54 27.08 5.71 1.27
N ASP A 55 28.10 4.89 1.01
CA ASP A 55 28.88 4.98 -0.23
C ASP A 55 28.05 4.57 -1.46
N LEU A 56 27.18 3.57 -1.28
CA LEU A 56 26.29 3.08 -2.34
C LEU A 56 25.23 4.11 -2.73
N LEU A 57 24.75 4.91 -1.78
CA LEU A 57 23.75 5.96 -2.03
C LEU A 57 24.32 7.03 -2.95
N ALA A 58 25.52 7.53 -2.67
CA ALA A 58 26.18 8.55 -3.49
C ALA A 58 26.41 8.05 -4.93
N ALA A 59 26.88 6.80 -5.09
CA ALA A 59 27.03 6.19 -6.41
C ALA A 59 25.70 6.06 -7.15
N ALA A 60 24.64 5.58 -6.47
CA ALA A 60 23.32 5.40 -7.06
C ALA A 60 22.67 6.73 -7.48
N GLN A 61 22.86 7.81 -6.70
CA GLN A 61 22.37 9.15 -7.06
C GLN A 61 23.03 9.68 -8.32
N ASN A 62 24.35 9.51 -8.46
CA ASN A 62 25.08 9.89 -9.67
C ASN A 62 24.63 9.11 -10.90
N GLU A 63 24.43 7.79 -10.78
CA GLU A 63 23.88 6.96 -11.87
C GLU A 63 22.48 7.41 -12.29
N THR A 64 21.63 7.78 -11.33
CA THR A 64 20.23 8.17 -11.58
C THR A 64 20.13 9.43 -12.44
N ALA A 65 20.98 10.43 -12.22
CA ALA A 65 20.98 11.67 -12.99
C ALA A 65 21.23 11.43 -14.49
N ALA A 66 22.17 10.54 -14.84
CA ALA A 66 22.44 10.19 -16.23
C ALA A 66 21.27 9.43 -16.87
N ILE A 67 20.60 8.55 -16.11
CA ILE A 67 19.44 7.78 -16.58
C ILE A 67 18.23 8.70 -16.78
N GLU A 68 18.03 9.69 -15.91
CA GLU A 68 16.95 10.69 -16.02
C GLU A 68 17.09 11.52 -17.30
N GLN A 69 18.32 11.96 -17.61
CA GLN A 69 18.60 12.64 -18.88
C GLN A 69 18.29 11.73 -20.09
N ALA A 70 18.68 10.46 -20.04
CA ALA A 70 18.39 9.50 -21.10
C ALA A 70 16.89 9.24 -21.27
N ALA A 71 16.13 9.14 -20.17
CA ALA A 71 14.68 8.97 -20.20
C ALA A 71 13.99 10.18 -20.84
N THR A 72 14.37 11.39 -20.43
CA THR A 72 13.86 12.64 -21.00
C THR A 72 14.10 12.69 -22.53
N GLN A 73 15.31 12.31 -22.97
CA GLN A 73 15.63 12.26 -24.40
C GLN A 73 14.81 11.19 -25.15
N ALA A 74 14.60 10.02 -24.54
CA ALA A 74 13.80 8.95 -25.14
C ALA A 74 12.33 9.35 -25.31
N ASP A 75 11.76 10.07 -24.34
CA ASP A 75 10.38 10.58 -24.42
C ASP A 75 10.22 11.69 -25.47
N ALA A 76 11.23 12.57 -25.59
CA ALA A 76 11.29 13.54 -26.67
C ALA A 76 11.35 12.86 -28.05
N ASN A 77 12.17 11.81 -28.18
CA ASN A 77 12.28 11.03 -29.42
C ASN A 77 10.98 10.30 -29.76
N LEU A 78 10.29 9.72 -28.76
CA LEU A 78 8.98 9.09 -28.93
C LEU A 78 7.94 10.10 -29.44
N SER A 79 7.89 11.28 -28.81
CA SER A 79 6.98 12.36 -29.20
C SER A 79 7.22 12.79 -30.65
N ALA A 80 8.49 12.99 -31.03
CA ALA A 80 8.87 13.33 -32.40
C ALA A 80 8.52 12.22 -33.41
N ALA A 81 8.77 10.94 -33.07
CA ALA A 81 8.42 9.81 -33.93
C ALA A 81 6.90 9.67 -34.13
N LEU A 82 6.12 9.93 -33.08
CA LEU A 82 4.66 9.91 -33.15
C LEU A 82 4.12 11.00 -34.08
N SER A 83 4.65 12.23 -33.98
CA SER A 83 4.31 13.31 -34.90
C SER A 83 4.62 12.94 -36.36
N GLN A 84 5.81 12.39 -36.63
CA GLN A 84 6.20 11.98 -37.98
C GLN A 84 5.34 10.83 -38.54
N PHE A 85 4.87 9.92 -37.68
CA PHE A 85 3.92 8.88 -38.07
C PHE A 85 2.59 9.48 -38.54
N TYR A 86 2.01 10.39 -37.76
CA TYR A 86 0.75 11.05 -38.12
C TYR A 86 0.87 11.92 -39.37
N GLU A 87 1.99 12.60 -39.56
CA GLU A 87 2.27 13.32 -40.80
C GLU A 87 2.30 12.40 -42.02
N ALA A 88 2.94 11.23 -41.91
CA ALA A 88 2.96 10.23 -42.99
C ALA A 88 1.57 9.61 -43.24
N GLU A 89 0.81 9.34 -42.18
CA GLU A 89 -0.56 8.83 -42.26
C GLU A 89 -1.48 9.83 -42.99
N ALA A 90 -1.40 11.11 -42.62
CA ALA A 90 -2.16 12.18 -43.24
C ALA A 90 -1.90 12.31 -44.75
N GLN A 91 -0.67 12.02 -45.19
CA GLN A 91 -0.31 11.99 -46.62
C GLN A 91 -0.83 10.74 -47.35
N LEU A 92 -0.90 9.59 -46.68
CA LEU A 92 -1.34 8.33 -47.27
C LEU A 92 -2.86 8.26 -47.47
N VAL A 93 -3.65 8.76 -46.51
CA VAL A 93 -5.11 8.62 -46.48
C VAL A 93 -5.79 9.08 -47.78
N PRO A 94 -5.48 10.27 -48.35
CA PRO A 94 -6.09 10.71 -49.61
C PRO A 94 -5.75 9.81 -50.79
N ALA A 95 -4.50 9.32 -50.89
CA ALA A 95 -4.05 8.47 -51.99
C ALA A 95 -4.69 7.07 -51.93
N VAL A 96 -4.93 6.54 -50.73
CA VAL A 96 -5.67 5.28 -50.54
C VAL A 96 -7.13 5.43 -50.96
N LYS A 97 -7.75 6.59 -50.68
CA LYS A 97 -9.10 6.89 -51.17
C LYS A 97 -9.15 6.95 -52.70
N GLU A 98 -8.20 7.63 -53.34
CA GLU A 98 -8.08 7.67 -54.82
C GLU A 98 -7.96 6.25 -55.40
N LEU A 99 -7.19 5.37 -54.75
CA LEU A 99 -7.04 3.97 -55.18
C LEU A 99 -8.33 3.17 -55.01
N GLN A 100 -9.07 3.38 -53.93
CA GLN A 100 -10.37 2.75 -53.70
C GLN A 100 -11.38 3.18 -54.79
N ASP A 101 -11.44 4.47 -55.11
CA ASP A 101 -12.32 5.00 -56.14
C ASP A 101 -11.97 4.42 -57.53
N ALA A 102 -10.68 4.37 -57.88
CA ALA A 102 -10.21 3.77 -59.14
C ALA A 102 -10.54 2.27 -59.23
N ARG A 103 -10.37 1.52 -58.13
CA ARG A 103 -10.73 0.09 -58.07
C ARG A 103 -12.24 -0.13 -58.20
N THR A 104 -13.05 0.76 -57.63
CA THR A 104 -14.51 0.70 -57.75
C THR A 104 -14.93 0.89 -59.22
N LYS A 105 -14.37 1.90 -59.91
CA LYS A 105 -14.59 2.09 -61.35
C LYS A 105 -14.19 0.86 -62.17
N TYR A 106 -13.06 0.23 -61.84
CA TYR A 106 -12.60 -0.97 -62.53
C TYR A 106 -13.55 -2.16 -62.31
N ALA A 107 -14.05 -2.35 -61.10
CA ALA A 107 -15.03 -3.38 -60.77
C ALA A 107 -16.34 -3.18 -61.55
N ASP A 108 -16.86 -1.94 -61.58
CA ASP A 108 -18.07 -1.59 -62.31
C ASP A 108 -17.92 -1.84 -63.82
N GLN A 109 -16.76 -1.48 -64.40
CA GLN A 109 -16.49 -1.74 -65.81
C GLN A 109 -16.31 -3.23 -66.10
N SER A 110 -15.72 -3.99 -65.18
CA SER A 110 -15.56 -5.45 -65.30
C SER A 110 -16.92 -6.16 -65.38
N LYS A 111 -17.93 -5.66 -64.66
CA LYS A 111 -19.31 -6.16 -64.76
C LYS A 111 -19.89 -5.93 -66.16
N LYS A 112 -19.69 -4.75 -66.74
CA LYS A 112 -20.15 -4.44 -68.11
C LYS A 112 -19.46 -5.30 -69.17
N VAL A 113 -18.16 -5.58 -69.01
CA VAL A 113 -17.42 -6.50 -69.89
C VAL A 113 -18.02 -7.91 -69.83
N ALA A 114 -18.34 -8.41 -68.63
CA ALA A 114 -18.96 -9.71 -68.43
C ALA A 114 -20.37 -9.79 -69.06
N GLU A 115 -21.19 -8.75 -68.88
CA GLU A 115 -22.52 -8.65 -69.50
C GLU A 115 -22.44 -8.63 -71.04
N ALA A 116 -21.50 -7.85 -71.61
CA ALA A 116 -21.28 -7.81 -73.05
C ALA A 116 -20.79 -9.14 -73.62
N LEU A 117 -19.89 -9.85 -72.90
CA LEU A 117 -19.44 -11.18 -73.29
C LEU A 117 -20.58 -12.21 -73.28
N ALA A 118 -21.41 -12.19 -72.23
CA ALA A 118 -22.58 -13.05 -72.15
C ALA A 118 -23.57 -12.79 -73.29
N ALA A 119 -23.74 -11.52 -73.70
CA ALA A 119 -24.57 -11.15 -74.84
C ALA A 119 -24.02 -11.68 -76.17
N VAL A 120 -22.70 -11.65 -76.37
CA VAL A 120 -22.02 -12.25 -77.54
C VAL A 120 -22.25 -13.76 -77.55
N GLN A 121 -21.97 -14.46 -76.44
CA GLN A 121 -22.14 -15.92 -76.34
C GLN A 121 -23.59 -16.34 -76.62
N LYS A 122 -24.57 -15.60 -76.09
CA LYS A 122 -25.98 -15.84 -76.39
C LYS A 122 -26.29 -15.69 -77.88
N ALA A 123 -25.80 -14.62 -78.52
CA ALA A 123 -26.03 -14.38 -79.93
C ALA A 123 -25.37 -15.44 -80.84
N GLU A 124 -24.17 -15.90 -80.48
CA GLU A 124 -23.50 -17.02 -81.18
C GLU A 124 -24.26 -18.34 -81.00
N GLY A 125 -24.86 -18.56 -79.82
CA GLY A 125 -25.78 -19.66 -79.58
C GLY A 125 -27.03 -19.60 -80.46
N ASP A 126 -27.66 -18.43 -80.57
CA ASP A 126 -28.84 -18.19 -81.41
C ASP A 126 -28.52 -18.43 -82.90
N VAL A 127 -27.36 -17.95 -83.40
CA VAL A 127 -26.85 -18.24 -84.75
C VAL A 127 -26.66 -19.74 -84.96
N SER A 128 -26.02 -20.43 -84.01
CA SER A 128 -25.76 -21.87 -84.12
C SER A 128 -27.06 -22.68 -84.19
N ALA A 129 -28.05 -22.33 -83.36
CA ALA A 129 -29.38 -22.93 -83.38
C ALA A 129 -30.09 -22.67 -84.71
N LYS A 130 -30.01 -21.43 -85.24
CA LYS A 130 -30.64 -21.07 -86.51
C LYS A 130 -29.97 -21.74 -87.71
N GLN A 131 -28.64 -21.84 -87.70
CA GLN A 131 -27.85 -22.51 -88.73
C GLN A 131 -28.25 -23.99 -88.86
N ALA A 132 -28.49 -24.68 -87.75
CA ALA A 132 -28.96 -26.08 -87.76
C ALA A 132 -30.34 -26.22 -88.44
N ILE A 133 -31.26 -25.29 -88.17
CA ILE A 133 -32.59 -25.25 -88.80
C ILE A 133 -32.46 -24.93 -90.31
N VAL A 134 -31.68 -23.92 -90.67
CA VAL A 134 -31.42 -23.54 -92.08
C VAL A 134 -30.86 -24.72 -92.86
N THR A 135 -29.88 -25.44 -92.31
CA THR A 135 -29.27 -26.62 -92.94
C THR A 135 -30.31 -27.71 -93.18
N SER A 136 -31.11 -28.06 -92.16
CA SER A 136 -32.14 -29.09 -92.27
C SER A 136 -33.23 -28.74 -93.29
N VAL A 137 -33.68 -27.48 -93.34
CA VAL A 137 -34.70 -27.02 -94.29
C VAL A 137 -34.12 -26.89 -95.71
N ALA A 138 -32.86 -26.47 -95.85
CA ALA A 138 -32.18 -26.42 -97.15
C ALA A 138 -32.00 -27.82 -97.75
N GLU A 139 -31.62 -28.82 -96.93
CA GLU A 139 -31.55 -30.22 -97.36
C GLU A 139 -32.92 -30.77 -97.78
N ALA A 140 -33.97 -30.49 -97.00
CA ALA A 140 -35.33 -30.87 -97.33
C ALA A 140 -35.82 -30.21 -98.64
N SER A 141 -35.52 -28.92 -98.82
CA SER A 141 -35.79 -28.16 -100.05
C SER A 141 -35.09 -28.76 -101.27
N GLY A 142 -33.80 -29.09 -101.15
CA GLY A 142 -33.03 -29.73 -102.21
C GLY A 142 -33.61 -31.09 -102.61
N LYS A 143 -33.99 -31.93 -101.63
CA LYS A 143 -34.62 -33.23 -101.88
C LYS A 143 -36.03 -33.09 -102.50
N ALA A 144 -36.83 -32.14 -102.01
CA ALA A 144 -38.17 -31.86 -102.55
C ALA A 144 -38.11 -31.36 -103.99
N LYS A 145 -37.11 -30.52 -104.33
CA LYS A 145 -36.84 -30.10 -105.71
C LYS A 145 -36.52 -31.28 -106.62
N VAL A 146 -35.61 -32.17 -106.20
CA VAL A 146 -35.26 -33.39 -106.95
C VAL A 146 -36.48 -34.31 -107.14
N ALA A 147 -37.36 -34.40 -106.15
CA ALA A 147 -38.60 -35.18 -106.25
C ALA A 147 -39.60 -34.56 -107.26
N ALA A 148 -39.80 -33.24 -107.21
CA ALA A 148 -40.65 -32.51 -108.15
C ALA A 148 -40.15 -32.59 -109.60
N GLU A 149 -38.84 -32.56 -109.83
CA GLU A 149 -38.23 -32.72 -111.16
C GLU A 149 -38.46 -34.12 -111.76
N LYS A 150 -38.65 -35.16 -110.93
CA LYS A 150 -38.90 -36.54 -111.38
C LYS A 150 -40.39 -36.85 -111.64
N LEU A 151 -41.31 -36.01 -111.15
CA LEU A 151 -42.77 -36.17 -111.28
C LEU A 151 -43.43 -34.83 -111.70
N PRO A 152 -43.20 -34.37 -112.95
CA PRO A 152 -43.53 -33.00 -113.38
C PRO A 152 -45.02 -32.66 -113.50
N GLU A 153 -45.91 -33.66 -113.52
CA GLU A 153 -47.37 -33.45 -113.57
C GLU A 153 -48.04 -33.44 -112.18
N ASP A 154 -47.28 -33.72 -111.11
CA ASP A 154 -47.76 -33.68 -109.72
C ASP A 154 -47.64 -32.25 -109.15
N LYS A 155 -48.78 -31.56 -109.15
CA LYS A 155 -48.87 -30.17 -108.68
C LYS A 155 -48.64 -30.00 -107.18
N GLU A 156 -48.86 -31.04 -106.38
CA GLU A 156 -48.67 -30.99 -104.92
C GLU A 156 -47.19 -31.06 -104.55
N LEU A 157 -46.43 -31.92 -105.23
CA LEU A 157 -44.96 -32.00 -105.07
C LEU A 157 -44.24 -30.73 -105.53
N ALA A 158 -44.67 -30.14 -106.65
CA ALA A 158 -44.14 -28.86 -107.12
C ALA A 158 -44.42 -27.71 -106.14
N ALA A 159 -45.62 -27.66 -105.56
CA ALA A 159 -45.99 -26.66 -104.54
C ALA A 159 -45.19 -26.83 -103.23
N ALA A 160 -44.97 -28.08 -102.79
CA ALA A 160 -44.16 -28.37 -101.62
C ALA A 160 -42.68 -27.97 -101.81
N ALA A 161 -42.09 -28.26 -102.98
CA ALA A 161 -40.73 -27.83 -103.33
C ALA A 161 -40.60 -26.29 -103.34
N ALA A 162 -41.58 -25.58 -103.89
CA ALA A 162 -41.61 -24.12 -103.87
C ALA A 162 -41.72 -23.54 -102.45
N THR A 163 -42.52 -24.17 -101.58
CA THR A 163 -42.69 -23.76 -100.18
C THR A 163 -41.41 -23.98 -99.37
N PHE A 164 -40.73 -25.12 -99.53
CA PHE A 164 -39.44 -25.35 -98.88
C PHE A 164 -38.35 -24.40 -99.40
N ALA A 165 -38.34 -24.08 -100.69
CA ALA A 165 -37.41 -23.11 -101.27
C ALA A 165 -37.63 -21.70 -100.71
N GLN A 166 -38.89 -21.24 -100.66
CA GLN A 166 -39.25 -19.95 -100.06
C GLN A 166 -38.86 -19.89 -98.57
N ARG A 167 -39.11 -20.98 -97.83
CA ARG A 167 -38.78 -21.07 -96.41
C ARG A 167 -37.28 -21.11 -96.17
N ALA A 168 -36.51 -21.80 -97.01
CA ALA A 168 -35.06 -21.82 -96.96
C ALA A 168 -34.47 -20.40 -97.18
N THR A 169 -34.96 -19.66 -98.17
CA THR A 169 -34.54 -18.27 -98.41
C THR A 169 -34.88 -17.35 -97.24
N GLN A 170 -36.09 -17.47 -96.67
CA GLN A 170 -36.48 -16.68 -95.50
C GLN A 170 -35.59 -16.98 -94.28
N LEU A 171 -35.34 -18.25 -93.98
CA LEU A 171 -34.52 -18.64 -92.84
C LEU A 171 -33.04 -18.25 -93.05
N ALA A 172 -32.54 -18.25 -94.28
CA ALA A 172 -31.21 -17.76 -94.62
C ALA A 172 -31.07 -16.25 -94.37
N ALA A 173 -32.08 -15.46 -94.74
CA ALA A 173 -32.10 -14.02 -94.43
C ALA A 173 -32.19 -13.74 -92.92
N GLU A 174 -32.98 -14.52 -92.17
CA GLU A 174 -33.05 -14.44 -90.71
C GLU A 174 -31.71 -14.82 -90.04
N LEU A 175 -30.98 -15.79 -90.60
CA LEU A 175 -29.63 -16.16 -90.14
C LEU A 175 -28.62 -15.04 -90.40
N GLU A 176 -28.66 -14.39 -91.57
CA GLU A 176 -27.80 -13.25 -91.90
C GLU A 176 -28.01 -12.08 -90.93
N GLN A 177 -29.26 -11.82 -90.54
CA GLN A 177 -29.60 -10.83 -89.51
C GLN A 177 -29.02 -11.19 -88.13
N LEU A 178 -29.10 -12.46 -87.72
CA LEU A 178 -28.49 -12.91 -86.46
C LEU A 178 -26.95 -12.82 -86.50
N GLN A 179 -26.34 -13.10 -87.65
CA GLN A 179 -24.89 -12.97 -87.85
C GLN A 179 -24.45 -11.49 -87.78
N ALA A 180 -25.24 -10.57 -88.32
CA ALA A 180 -25.02 -9.13 -88.16
C ALA A 180 -25.12 -8.70 -86.69
N ALA A 181 -26.13 -9.22 -85.95
CA ALA A 181 -26.29 -8.96 -84.52
C ALA A 181 -25.12 -9.50 -83.67
N VAL A 182 -24.50 -10.62 -84.05
CA VAL A 182 -23.26 -11.11 -83.42
C VAL A 182 -22.11 -10.12 -83.62
N ASN A 183 -21.93 -9.60 -84.83
CA ASN A 183 -20.85 -8.64 -85.13
C ASN A 183 -21.02 -7.32 -84.36
N GLU A 184 -22.26 -6.83 -84.24
CA GLU A 184 -22.59 -5.67 -83.41
C GLU A 184 -22.23 -5.90 -81.94
N LYS A 185 -22.65 -7.04 -81.36
CA LYS A 185 -22.36 -7.39 -79.97
C LYS A 185 -20.87 -7.63 -79.72
N LYS A 186 -20.13 -8.20 -80.67
CA LYS A 186 -18.67 -8.34 -80.62
C LYS A 186 -17.99 -6.99 -80.56
N THR A 187 -18.44 -6.04 -81.38
CA THR A 187 -17.94 -4.66 -81.37
C THR A 187 -18.21 -4.00 -80.01
N ALA A 188 -19.42 -4.13 -79.48
CA ALA A 188 -19.77 -3.62 -78.15
C ALA A 188 -18.89 -4.23 -77.03
N HIS A 189 -18.62 -5.54 -77.08
CA HIS A 189 -17.70 -6.19 -76.16
C HIS A 189 -16.28 -5.61 -76.26
N THR A 190 -15.72 -5.49 -77.48
CA THR A 190 -14.40 -4.87 -77.69
C THR A 190 -14.32 -3.47 -77.10
N THR A 191 -15.32 -2.61 -77.34
CA THR A 191 -15.38 -1.26 -76.75
C THR A 191 -15.40 -1.29 -75.22
N THR A 192 -16.14 -2.22 -74.60
CA THR A 192 -16.14 -2.35 -73.13
C THR A 192 -14.79 -2.80 -72.57
N VAL A 193 -14.06 -3.65 -73.31
CA VAL A 193 -12.71 -4.13 -72.94
C VAL A 193 -11.67 -3.01 -73.06
N GLU A 194 -11.72 -2.20 -74.12
CA GLU A 194 -10.86 -1.02 -74.28
C GLU A 194 -11.05 -0.01 -73.15
N ALA A 195 -12.31 0.28 -72.80
CA ALA A 195 -12.63 1.14 -71.65
C ALA A 195 -12.13 0.56 -70.32
N GLN A 196 -12.19 -0.76 -70.13
CA GLN A 196 -11.63 -1.44 -68.95
C GLN A 196 -10.11 -1.31 -68.88
N ASN A 197 -9.41 -1.46 -70.02
CA ASN A 197 -7.95 -1.30 -70.09
C ASN A 197 -7.50 0.13 -69.77
N ALA A 198 -8.26 1.15 -70.18
CA ALA A 198 -7.99 2.53 -69.79
C ALA A 198 -8.08 2.73 -68.26
N ILE A 199 -9.15 2.23 -67.63
CA ILE A 199 -9.32 2.30 -66.17
C ILE A 199 -8.23 1.47 -65.45
N LYS A 200 -7.79 0.35 -66.03
CA LYS A 200 -6.66 -0.42 -65.50
C LYS A 200 -5.39 0.43 -65.40
N GLY A 201 -5.09 1.21 -66.45
CA GLY A 201 -3.98 2.16 -66.46
C GLY A 201 -4.11 3.24 -65.38
N GLU A 202 -5.33 3.75 -65.13
CA GLU A 202 -5.60 4.66 -64.01
C GLU A 202 -5.29 3.99 -62.65
N VAL A 203 -5.75 2.77 -62.42
CA VAL A 203 -5.48 2.02 -61.18
C VAL A 203 -3.98 1.81 -60.97
N GLU A 204 -3.26 1.41 -62.02
CA GLU A 204 -1.80 1.21 -61.98
C GLU A 204 -1.05 2.51 -61.65
N ALA A 205 -1.47 3.64 -62.24
CA ALA A 205 -0.88 4.95 -61.95
C ALA A 205 -1.10 5.38 -60.49
N VAL A 206 -2.31 5.20 -59.95
CA VAL A 206 -2.60 5.51 -58.53
C VAL A 206 -1.85 4.57 -57.60
N LEU A 207 -1.75 3.28 -57.94
CA LEU A 207 -0.97 2.31 -57.16
C LEU A 207 0.51 2.72 -57.07
N ALA A 208 1.09 3.22 -58.16
CA ALA A 208 2.47 3.72 -58.19
C ALA A 208 2.66 4.95 -57.27
N LYS A 209 1.64 5.79 -57.08
CA LYS A 209 1.67 6.91 -56.10
C LYS A 209 1.54 6.42 -54.66
N VAL A 210 0.67 5.44 -54.40
CA VAL A 210 0.39 4.92 -53.04
C VAL A 210 1.57 4.15 -52.45
N LYS A 211 2.29 3.39 -53.29
CA LYS A 211 3.39 2.52 -52.84
C LYS A 211 4.45 3.27 -51.99
N PRO A 212 5.10 4.35 -52.47
CA PRO A 212 6.11 5.06 -51.68
C PRO A 212 5.55 5.69 -50.40
N LEU A 213 4.28 6.12 -50.39
CA LEU A 213 3.64 6.67 -49.18
C LEU A 213 3.40 5.58 -48.14
N ARG A 214 3.02 4.36 -48.57
CA ARG A 214 2.88 3.21 -47.68
C ARG A 214 4.23 2.78 -47.11
N ASP A 215 5.26 2.72 -47.95
CA ASP A 215 6.62 2.37 -47.53
C ASP A 215 7.16 3.40 -46.51
N ALA A 216 6.90 4.70 -46.73
CA ALA A 216 7.23 5.77 -45.80
C ALA A 216 6.49 5.61 -44.46
N LEU A 217 5.19 5.35 -44.47
CA LEU A 217 4.42 5.09 -43.24
C LEU A 217 4.97 3.88 -42.48
N GLN A 218 5.30 2.79 -43.18
CA GLN A 218 5.88 1.59 -42.55
C GLN A 218 7.24 1.90 -41.90
N GLN A 219 8.08 2.72 -42.53
CA GLN A 219 9.34 3.16 -41.92
C GLN A 219 9.11 4.04 -40.67
N LYS A 220 8.13 4.94 -40.70
CA LYS A 220 7.77 5.77 -39.54
C LYS A 220 7.16 4.96 -38.41
N ASP A 221 6.36 3.95 -38.71
CA ASP A 221 5.82 3.02 -37.73
C ASP A 221 6.95 2.22 -37.04
N ALA A 222 7.89 1.68 -37.81
CA ALA A 222 9.05 0.99 -37.26
C ALA A 222 9.91 1.90 -36.34
N ALA A 223 10.10 3.16 -36.74
CA ALA A 223 10.78 4.16 -35.91
C ALA A 223 9.99 4.49 -34.63
N LEU A 224 8.67 4.61 -34.72
CA LEU A 224 7.78 4.83 -33.58
C LEU A 224 7.82 3.66 -32.58
N VAL A 225 7.78 2.41 -33.06
CA VAL A 225 7.92 1.21 -32.22
C VAL A 225 9.27 1.21 -31.52
N THR A 226 10.35 1.52 -32.23
CA THR A 226 11.71 1.59 -31.66
C THR A 226 11.81 2.68 -30.58
N ALA A 227 11.29 3.88 -30.86
CA ALA A 227 11.29 4.99 -29.90
C ALA A 227 10.44 4.69 -28.67
N ARG A 228 9.29 4.03 -28.86
CA ARG A 228 8.41 3.59 -27.76
C ARG A 228 9.09 2.57 -26.88
N GLN A 229 9.77 1.58 -27.47
CA GLN A 229 10.56 0.61 -26.71
C GLN A 229 11.67 1.29 -25.92
N ALA A 230 12.43 2.20 -26.54
CA ALA A 230 13.48 2.95 -25.86
C ALA A 230 12.94 3.74 -24.65
N SER A 231 11.85 4.49 -24.84
CA SER A 231 11.17 5.24 -23.75
C SER A 231 10.71 4.33 -22.62
N ILE A 232 10.04 3.20 -22.92
CA ILE A 232 9.61 2.24 -21.89
C ILE A 232 10.82 1.69 -21.12
N GLN A 233 11.89 1.32 -21.82
CA GLN A 233 13.09 0.75 -21.20
C GLN A 233 13.79 1.75 -20.29
N THR A 234 14.03 2.99 -20.76
CA THR A 234 14.71 4.03 -19.98
C THR A 234 13.89 4.46 -18.78
N ASN A 235 12.57 4.61 -18.93
CA ASN A 235 11.68 4.98 -17.81
C ASN A 235 11.56 3.85 -16.78
N THR A 236 11.51 2.59 -17.22
CA THR A 236 11.52 1.44 -16.30
C THR A 236 12.83 1.39 -15.52
N LYS A 237 13.97 1.62 -16.18
CA LYS A 237 15.28 1.69 -15.54
C LYS A 237 15.38 2.86 -14.56
N LEU A 238 14.87 4.03 -14.92
CA LEU A 238 14.82 5.21 -14.05
C LEU A 238 14.05 4.92 -12.77
N ASN A 239 12.83 4.35 -12.89
CA ASN A 239 12.00 3.99 -11.75
C ASN A 239 12.73 2.98 -10.84
N SER A 240 13.36 1.95 -11.40
CA SER A 240 14.15 0.96 -10.64
C SER A 240 15.32 1.61 -9.88
N HIS A 241 16.04 2.54 -10.52
CA HIS A 241 17.13 3.29 -9.87
C HIS A 241 16.62 4.23 -8.77
N GLN A 242 15.52 4.95 -9.00
CA GLN A 242 14.90 5.81 -7.99
C GLN A 242 14.46 5.01 -6.76
N GLN A 243 13.83 3.84 -6.94
CA GLN A 243 13.51 2.93 -5.83
C GLN A 243 14.76 2.44 -5.10
N ARG A 244 15.87 2.19 -5.83
CA ARG A 244 17.16 1.81 -5.21
C ARG A 244 17.71 2.94 -4.34
N VAL A 245 17.67 4.18 -4.82
CA VAL A 245 18.09 5.37 -4.06
C VAL A 245 17.23 5.53 -2.82
N GLU A 246 15.90 5.41 -2.93
CA GLU A 246 14.97 5.47 -1.80
C GLU A 246 15.33 4.43 -0.72
N ALA A 247 15.48 3.16 -1.10
CA ALA A 247 15.85 2.10 -0.15
C ALA A 247 17.22 2.33 0.51
N LEU A 248 18.22 2.81 -0.24
CA LEU A 248 19.54 3.15 0.31
C LEU A 248 19.45 4.33 1.28
N GLN A 249 18.65 5.35 0.98
CA GLN A 249 18.41 6.46 1.88
C GLN A 249 17.77 6.00 3.20
N GLN A 250 16.76 5.14 3.15
CA GLN A 250 16.13 4.57 4.35
C GLN A 250 17.12 3.71 5.16
N LEU A 251 18.01 2.97 4.49
CA LEU A 251 19.09 2.23 5.16
C LEU A 251 20.07 3.17 5.86
N VAL A 252 20.53 4.24 5.20
CA VAL A 252 21.43 5.23 5.82
C VAL A 252 20.79 5.86 7.05
N ASN A 253 19.49 6.17 6.97
CA ASN A 253 18.75 6.77 8.07
C ASN A 253 18.66 5.88 9.32
N VAL A 254 18.76 4.55 9.20
CA VAL A 254 18.77 3.63 10.36
C VAL A 254 19.87 4.03 11.36
N LYS A 255 21.11 4.20 10.89
CA LYS A 255 22.22 4.63 11.75
C LYS A 255 22.00 6.04 12.29
N VAL A 256 21.55 6.97 11.43
CA VAL A 256 21.33 8.37 11.82
C VAL A 256 20.34 8.46 12.99
N ILE A 257 19.20 7.77 12.88
CA ILE A 257 18.17 7.78 13.91
C ILE A 257 18.66 7.10 15.19
N ARG A 258 19.35 5.94 15.07
CA ARG A 258 19.91 5.25 16.24
C ARG A 258 20.97 6.07 16.99
N ASP A 259 21.83 6.77 16.27
CA ASP A 259 22.81 7.68 16.87
C ASP A 259 22.11 8.84 17.60
N GLN A 260 21.03 9.39 17.02
CA GLN A 260 20.20 10.42 17.65
C GLN A 260 19.50 9.90 18.91
N ILE A 261 18.95 8.68 18.87
CA ILE A 261 18.35 8.02 20.03
C ILE A 261 19.38 7.86 21.14
N ALA A 262 20.58 7.33 20.83
CA ALA A 262 21.65 7.16 21.81
C ALA A 262 22.09 8.49 22.43
N ALA A 263 22.25 9.53 21.61
CA ALA A 263 22.56 10.88 22.10
C ALA A 263 21.45 11.44 23.00
N GLN A 264 20.18 11.23 22.64
CA GLN A 264 19.04 11.69 23.42
C GLN A 264 18.91 10.95 24.75
N GLN A 265 19.19 9.65 24.77
CA GLN A 265 19.27 8.88 26.01
C GLN A 265 20.33 9.45 26.95
N GLN A 266 21.49 9.87 26.44
CA GLN A 266 22.53 10.54 27.23
C GLN A 266 22.08 11.91 27.75
N THR A 267 21.34 12.69 26.96
CA THR A 267 20.71 13.94 27.39
C THR A 267 19.74 13.70 28.54
N ILE A 268 18.87 12.69 28.45
CA ILE A 268 17.92 12.33 29.52
C ILE A 268 18.67 11.98 30.81
N GLN A 269 19.77 11.22 30.74
CA GLN A 269 20.58 10.93 31.92
C GLN A 269 21.13 12.20 32.58
N THR A 270 21.61 13.15 31.77
CA THR A 270 22.15 14.43 32.26
C THR A 270 21.06 15.29 32.92
N GLU A 271 19.88 15.40 32.29
CA GLU A 271 18.76 16.16 32.86
C GLU A 271 18.18 15.52 34.12
N ARG A 272 18.16 14.18 34.21
CA ARG A 272 17.77 13.46 35.44
C ARG A 272 18.72 13.73 36.60
N GLN A 273 20.02 13.83 36.33
CA GLN A 273 21.00 14.23 37.34
C GLN A 273 20.77 15.67 37.82
N ALA A 274 20.48 16.59 36.90
CA ALA A 274 20.16 17.98 37.23
C ALA A 274 18.87 18.10 38.07
N LEU A 275 17.84 17.31 37.75
CA LEU A 275 16.61 17.22 38.54
C LEU A 275 16.88 16.68 39.94
N ALA A 276 17.66 15.61 40.08
CA ALA A 276 18.02 15.04 41.38
C ALA A 276 18.76 16.05 42.26
N LEU A 277 19.68 16.83 41.66
CA LEU A 277 20.35 17.93 42.35
C LEU A 277 19.38 19.03 42.79
N ALA A 278 18.45 19.43 41.93
CA ALA A 278 17.44 20.44 42.27
C ALA A 278 16.50 19.97 43.39
N GLN A 279 16.08 18.71 43.38
CA GLN A 279 15.29 18.09 44.46
C GLN A 279 16.05 18.08 45.80
N THR A 280 17.34 17.74 45.75
CA THR A 280 18.24 17.79 46.92
C THR A 280 18.34 19.21 47.46
N ASN A 281 18.55 20.21 46.59
CA ASN A 281 18.63 21.62 46.98
C ASN A 281 17.36 22.16 47.66
N VAL A 282 16.18 21.62 47.33
CA VAL A 282 14.92 21.96 48.00
C VAL A 282 14.84 21.29 49.37
N THR A 283 15.22 20.01 49.44
CA THR A 283 15.19 19.23 50.68
C THR A 283 16.17 19.79 51.72
N ASP A 284 17.40 20.09 51.31
CA ASP A 284 18.44 20.63 52.19
C ASP A 284 18.08 22.02 52.72
N TYR A 285 17.32 22.81 51.95
CA TYR A 285 16.92 24.16 52.35
C TYR A 285 15.74 24.18 53.34
N ALA A 286 15.05 23.05 53.54
CA ALA A 286 13.91 22.96 54.45
C ALA A 286 14.28 23.32 55.90
N ALA A 287 15.46 22.92 56.37
CA ALA A 287 15.95 23.25 57.70
C ALA A 287 16.11 24.77 57.90
N THR A 288 16.61 25.49 56.89
CA THR A 288 16.74 26.96 56.91
C THR A 288 15.38 27.64 57.05
N VAL A 289 14.36 27.15 56.34
CA VAL A 289 12.98 27.64 56.46
C VAL A 289 12.46 27.42 57.88
N THR A 290 12.65 26.22 58.45
CA THR A 290 12.25 25.92 59.83
C THR A 290 12.95 26.82 60.85
N THR A 291 14.26 27.07 60.69
CA THR A 291 15.01 27.98 61.58
C THR A 291 14.48 29.41 61.50
N ALA A 292 14.23 29.94 60.30
CA ALA A 292 13.68 31.28 60.13
C ALA A 292 12.28 31.42 60.75
N GLN A 293 11.42 30.41 60.57
CA GLN A 293 10.09 30.33 61.19
C GLN A 293 10.17 30.36 62.73
N ASN A 294 11.09 29.58 63.31
CA ASN A 294 11.31 29.53 64.76
C ASN A 294 11.82 30.88 65.30
N ASN A 295 12.73 31.53 64.58
CA ASN A 295 13.25 32.85 64.96
C ASN A 295 12.16 33.92 64.93
N GLN A 296 11.30 33.92 63.91
CA GLN A 296 10.15 34.82 63.84
C GLN A 296 9.17 34.58 64.99
N THR A 297 8.85 33.31 65.28
CA THR A 297 7.96 32.93 66.38
C THR A 297 8.53 33.39 67.73
N THR A 298 9.83 33.21 67.93
CA THR A 298 10.54 33.64 69.15
C THR A 298 10.51 35.17 69.30
N ALA A 299 10.82 35.92 68.23
CA ALA A 299 10.77 37.38 68.26
C ALA A 299 9.35 37.90 68.52
N GLN A 300 8.32 37.22 68.00
CA GLN A 300 6.92 37.57 68.23
C GLN A 300 6.51 37.34 69.69
N GLN A 301 6.95 36.24 70.31
CA GLN A 301 6.74 35.97 71.74
C GLN A 301 7.48 36.99 72.63
N ALA A 302 8.70 37.37 72.27
CA ALA A 302 9.47 38.39 72.99
C ALA A 302 8.76 39.75 72.96
N MET A 303 8.24 40.16 71.80
CA MET A 303 7.46 41.39 71.64
C MET A 303 6.18 41.38 72.49
N GLN A 304 5.42 40.27 72.49
CA GLN A 304 4.24 40.12 73.35
C GLN A 304 4.59 40.22 74.84
N THR A 305 5.71 39.61 75.23
CA THR A 305 6.20 39.65 76.63
C THR A 305 6.61 41.06 77.03
N ALA A 306 7.35 41.77 76.18
CA ALA A 306 7.76 43.16 76.43
C ALA A 306 6.54 44.10 76.53
N ALA A 307 5.55 43.94 75.66
CA ALA A 307 4.31 44.72 75.70
C ALA A 307 3.51 44.47 77.01
N ALA A 308 3.46 43.20 77.46
CA ALA A 308 2.84 42.86 78.74
C ALA A 308 3.59 43.48 79.93
N GLN A 309 4.92 43.45 79.93
CA GLN A 309 5.74 44.07 80.97
C GLN A 309 5.57 45.59 81.03
N LEU A 310 5.49 46.26 79.87
CA LEU A 310 5.20 47.70 79.80
C LEU A 310 3.84 48.01 80.43
N THR A 311 2.80 47.22 80.08
CA THR A 311 1.46 47.38 80.65
C THR A 311 1.48 47.25 82.18
N VAL A 312 2.23 46.28 82.71
CA VAL A 312 2.41 46.09 84.16
C VAL A 312 3.15 47.27 84.79
N ALA A 313 4.25 47.72 84.19
CA ALA A 313 5.05 48.83 84.70
C ALA A 313 4.24 50.15 84.73
N GLU A 314 3.49 50.43 83.66
CA GLU A 314 2.60 51.61 83.58
C GLU A 314 1.50 51.57 84.64
N THR A 315 0.91 50.39 84.86
CA THR A 315 -0.11 50.19 85.90
C THR A 315 0.47 50.45 87.29
N GLN A 316 1.64 49.86 87.61
CA GLN A 316 2.30 50.04 88.90
C GLN A 316 2.77 51.47 89.14
N HIS A 317 3.28 52.15 88.10
CA HIS A 317 3.62 53.57 88.16
C HIS A 317 2.38 54.43 88.43
N ALA A 318 1.26 54.19 87.74
CA ALA A 318 0.01 54.91 87.95
C ALA A 318 -0.56 54.72 89.37
N GLU A 319 -0.53 53.49 89.89
CA GLU A 319 -0.92 53.19 91.27
C GLU A 319 -0.03 53.92 92.29
N GLN A 320 1.29 53.93 92.07
CA GLN A 320 2.24 54.60 92.96
C GLN A 320 2.07 56.13 92.90
N LEU A 321 1.83 56.70 91.73
CA LEU A 321 1.55 58.12 91.54
C LEU A 321 0.31 58.53 92.34
N LYS A 322 -0.75 57.71 92.32
CA LYS A 322 -1.97 57.95 93.11
C LYS A 322 -1.69 57.95 94.61
N LYS A 323 -0.83 57.06 95.11
CA LYS A 323 -0.39 57.03 96.52
C LYS A 323 0.39 58.29 96.89
N VAL A 324 1.33 58.72 96.06
CA VAL A 324 2.10 59.96 96.25
C VAL A 324 1.15 61.16 96.29
N GLN A 325 0.24 61.31 95.32
CA GLN A 325 -0.72 62.41 95.28
C GLN A 325 -1.60 62.46 96.53
N THR A 326 -2.11 61.31 96.98
CA THR A 326 -2.95 61.22 98.19
C THR A 326 -2.17 61.68 99.43
N LEU A 327 -0.92 61.24 99.58
CA LEU A 327 -0.06 61.63 100.70
C LEU A 327 0.34 63.10 100.64
N THR A 328 0.61 63.64 99.44
CA THR A 328 0.88 65.07 99.24
C THR A 328 -0.29 65.92 99.69
N VAL A 329 -1.53 65.56 99.32
CA VAL A 329 -2.74 66.26 99.79
C VAL A 329 -2.82 66.22 101.32
N ALA A 330 -2.62 65.05 101.93
CA ALA A 330 -2.63 64.90 103.39
C ALA A 330 -1.55 65.75 104.08
N LEU A 331 -0.33 65.77 103.53
CA LEU A 331 0.77 66.58 104.04
C LEU A 331 0.46 68.08 103.94
N THR A 332 -0.01 68.57 102.78
CA THR A 332 -0.38 69.99 102.59
C THR A 332 -1.51 70.41 103.53
N SER A 333 -2.52 69.57 103.72
CA SER A 333 -3.60 69.83 104.69
C SER A 333 -3.11 69.85 106.14
N THR A 334 -2.14 69.00 106.50
CA THR A 334 -1.56 68.96 107.85
C THR A 334 -0.61 70.14 108.10
N GLU A 335 0.17 70.55 107.10
CA GLU A 335 0.99 71.78 107.15
C GLU A 335 0.12 73.03 107.28
N ALA A 336 -1.04 73.08 106.60
CA ALA A 336 -2.02 74.14 106.79
C ALA A 336 -2.62 74.15 108.21
N ALA A 337 -2.84 72.98 108.82
CA ALA A 337 -3.29 72.89 110.21
C ALA A 337 -2.23 73.41 111.21
N GLN A 338 -0.94 73.15 110.96
CA GLN A 338 0.17 73.68 111.77
C GLN A 338 0.23 75.23 111.76
N GLN A 339 -0.14 75.86 110.64
CA GLN A 339 -0.21 77.33 110.56
C GLN A 339 -1.31 77.93 111.44
N GLN A 340 -2.40 77.19 111.69
CA GLN A 340 -3.50 77.61 112.56
C GLN A 340 -3.24 77.29 114.05
N LEU A 341 -2.32 76.36 114.34
CA LEU A 341 -1.96 75.89 115.68
C LEU A 341 -0.43 75.85 115.87
N PRO A 342 0.25 77.00 115.97
CA PRO A 342 1.71 77.06 116.08
C PRO A 342 2.22 76.56 117.44
N GLY A 343 3.19 75.65 117.43
CA GLY A 343 3.82 75.10 118.65
C GLY A 343 3.25 73.75 119.13
N ASP A 344 2.30 73.15 118.41
CA ASP A 344 1.76 71.82 118.71
C ASP A 344 2.75 70.71 118.28
N GLU A 345 3.33 70.03 119.28
CA GLU A 345 4.32 68.97 119.07
C GLU A 345 3.75 67.74 118.32
N LEU A 346 2.46 67.43 118.48
CA LEU A 346 1.81 66.28 117.82
C LEU A 346 1.60 66.54 116.32
N ILE A 347 1.22 67.75 115.94
CA ILE A 347 1.11 68.15 114.52
C ILE A 347 2.50 68.20 113.87
N GLY A 348 3.51 68.70 114.60
CA GLY A 348 4.91 68.70 114.15
C GLY A 348 5.45 67.29 113.87
N GLU A 349 5.19 66.33 114.78
CA GLU A 349 5.55 64.92 114.59
C GLU A 349 4.80 64.27 113.41
N ALA A 350 3.51 64.56 113.24
CA ALA A 350 2.71 64.04 112.14
C ALA A 350 3.26 64.52 110.78
N ILE A 351 3.64 65.80 110.67
CA ILE A 351 4.28 66.35 109.47
C ILE A 351 5.64 65.68 109.22
N ALA A 352 6.46 65.47 110.25
CA ALA A 352 7.76 64.80 110.10
C ALA A 352 7.60 63.37 109.55
N LYS A 353 6.67 62.58 110.11
CA LYS A 353 6.37 61.21 109.65
C LYS A 353 5.76 61.18 108.25
N LEU A 354 4.87 62.13 107.92
CA LEU A 354 4.30 62.26 106.58
C LEU A 354 5.37 62.67 105.55
N LYS A 355 6.34 63.53 105.92
CA LYS A 355 7.49 63.89 105.07
C LYS A 355 8.40 62.70 104.82
N GLU A 356 8.78 61.95 105.84
CA GLU A 356 9.57 60.73 105.70
C GLU A 356 8.89 59.72 104.76
N ARG A 357 7.57 59.52 104.94
CA ARG A 357 6.79 58.65 104.08
C ARG A 357 6.67 59.19 102.65
N SER A 358 6.58 60.51 102.48
CA SER A 358 6.55 61.19 101.19
C SER A 358 7.85 61.00 100.43
N THR A 359 8.99 61.15 101.10
CA THR A 359 10.31 60.87 100.51
C THR A 359 10.39 59.44 100.00
N THR A 360 10.01 58.45 100.84
CA THR A 360 10.04 57.03 100.46
C THR A 360 9.14 56.72 99.26
N LEU A 361 7.91 57.27 99.22
CA LEU A 361 6.97 57.02 98.12
C LEU A 361 7.40 57.72 96.82
N ASN A 362 8.04 58.89 96.90
CA ASN A 362 8.60 59.59 95.75
C ASN A 362 9.84 58.90 95.17
N GLU A 363 10.72 58.35 96.02
CA GLU A 363 11.82 57.49 95.57
C GLU A 363 11.29 56.26 94.83
N THR A 364 10.26 55.61 95.38
CA THR A 364 9.59 54.47 94.73
C THR A 364 8.93 54.90 93.41
N LEU A 365 8.33 56.10 93.33
CA LEU A 365 7.76 56.63 92.09
C LEU A 365 8.83 56.85 91.01
N GLY A 366 9.98 57.41 91.38
CA GLY A 366 11.13 57.57 90.46
C GLY A 366 11.67 56.23 89.95
N GLN A 367 11.71 55.21 90.81
CA GLN A 367 12.04 53.84 90.41
C GLN A 367 11.01 53.29 89.41
N ARG A 368 9.71 53.42 89.68
CA ARG A 368 8.65 53.00 88.75
C ARG A 368 8.68 53.74 87.42
N ALA A 369 9.00 55.03 87.42
CA ALA A 369 9.18 55.80 86.18
C ALA A 369 10.36 55.28 85.35
N THR A 370 11.45 54.90 86.02
CA THR A 370 12.61 54.26 85.37
C THR A 370 12.27 52.90 84.79
N GLU A 371 11.49 52.07 85.51
CA GLU A 371 11.01 50.76 85.04
C GLU A 371 10.09 50.90 83.81
N VAL A 372 9.22 51.90 83.77
CA VAL A 372 8.39 52.20 82.58
C VAL A 372 9.28 52.54 81.38
N GLU A 373 10.29 53.39 81.56
CA GLU A 373 11.17 53.79 80.46
C GLU A 373 12.03 52.62 79.97
N GLN A 374 12.51 51.76 80.88
CA GLN A 374 13.18 50.50 80.54
C GLN A 374 12.26 49.56 79.76
N ALA A 375 11.00 49.39 80.20
CA ALA A 375 10.03 48.56 79.51
C ALA A 375 9.68 49.11 78.11
N LYS A 376 9.55 50.43 77.95
CA LYS A 376 9.38 51.07 76.62
C LYS A 376 10.57 50.79 75.72
N SER A 377 11.80 50.95 76.22
CA SER A 377 13.00 50.64 75.45
C SER A 377 13.04 49.17 75.03
N GLN A 378 12.61 48.25 75.91
CA GLN A 378 12.52 46.82 75.62
C GLN A 378 11.47 46.50 74.54
N VAL A 379 10.34 47.21 74.53
CA VAL A 379 9.34 47.11 73.45
C VAL A 379 9.93 47.55 72.12
N THR A 380 10.57 48.73 72.05
CA THR A 380 11.18 49.23 70.80
C THR A 380 12.25 48.28 70.26
N GLU A 381 13.09 47.70 71.12
CA GLU A 381 14.09 46.71 70.69
C GLU A 381 13.43 45.42 70.20
N SER A 382 12.38 44.93 70.87
CA SER A 382 11.65 43.73 70.46
C SER A 382 10.89 43.93 69.14
N GLU A 383 10.35 45.13 68.89
CA GLU A 383 9.74 45.52 67.61
C GLU A 383 10.76 45.43 66.47
N LYS A 384 11.96 45.97 66.68
CA LYS A 384 13.04 45.94 65.71
C LYS A 384 13.48 44.50 65.41
N GLN A 385 13.59 43.65 66.43
CA GLN A 385 13.93 42.24 66.28
C GLN A 385 12.86 41.47 65.50
N LEU A 386 11.57 41.72 65.79
CA LEU A 386 10.46 41.12 65.07
C LEU A 386 10.43 41.56 63.59
N ALA A 387 10.67 42.84 63.31
CA ALA A 387 10.75 43.35 61.94
C ALA A 387 11.92 42.71 61.16
N ALA A 388 13.09 42.57 61.80
CA ALA A 388 14.24 41.91 61.22
C ALA A 388 13.99 40.41 60.95
N ALA A 389 13.41 39.68 61.92
CA ALA A 389 13.07 38.28 61.76
C ALA A 389 12.00 38.05 60.67
N THR A 390 11.02 38.95 60.57
CA THR A 390 10.00 38.91 59.50
C THR A 390 10.61 39.14 58.13
N THR A 391 11.54 40.10 57.99
CA THR A 391 12.25 40.36 56.74
C THR A 391 13.13 39.17 56.34
N ALA A 392 13.85 38.58 57.29
CA ALA A 392 14.66 37.38 57.06
C ALA A 392 13.80 36.20 56.61
N MET A 393 12.63 36.01 57.23
CA MET A 393 11.68 34.96 56.83
C MET A 393 11.19 35.16 55.39
N GLN A 394 10.85 36.39 54.99
CA GLN A 394 10.44 36.69 53.62
C GLN A 394 11.54 36.35 52.60
N GLN A 395 12.80 36.71 52.90
CA GLN A 395 13.94 36.39 52.03
C GLN A 395 14.15 34.87 51.91
N VAL A 396 14.02 34.14 53.03
CA VAL A 396 14.14 32.68 53.03
C VAL A 396 13.01 32.03 52.22
N LEU A 397 11.77 32.50 52.35
CA LEU A 397 10.65 32.00 51.55
C LEU A 397 10.82 32.29 50.05
N GLN A 398 11.32 33.46 49.69
CA GLN A 398 11.62 33.78 48.29
C GLN A 398 12.67 32.83 47.69
N GLU A 399 13.73 32.53 48.45
CA GLU A 399 14.76 31.60 48.01
C GLU A 399 14.25 30.16 47.93
N ARG A 400 13.37 29.74 48.85
CA ARG A 400 12.65 28.46 48.73
C ARG A 400 11.87 28.40 47.42
N ASP A 401 11.13 29.45 47.08
CA ASP A 401 10.31 29.50 45.86
C ASP A 401 11.17 29.46 44.60
N ASN A 402 12.32 30.14 44.60
CA ASN A 402 13.30 30.05 43.51
C ASN A 402 13.81 28.60 43.32
N ARG A 403 14.09 27.88 44.41
CA ARG A 403 14.56 26.48 44.37
C ARG A 403 13.46 25.53 43.88
N VAL A 404 12.23 25.70 44.36
CA VAL A 404 11.07 24.93 43.88
C VAL A 404 10.84 25.17 42.39
N LYS A 405 10.96 26.42 41.93
CA LYS A 405 10.88 26.74 40.50
C LYS A 405 12.01 26.06 39.70
N ALA A 406 13.25 26.10 40.18
CA ALA A 406 14.36 25.42 39.52
C ALA A 406 14.16 23.89 39.43
N GLN A 407 13.54 23.28 40.45
CA GLN A 407 13.12 21.88 40.41
C GLN A 407 12.05 21.63 39.36
N GLN A 408 11.02 22.47 39.27
CA GLN A 408 9.96 22.37 38.25
C GLN A 408 10.51 22.56 36.83
N ASP A 409 11.41 23.52 36.63
CA ASP A 409 12.07 23.76 35.35
C ASP A 409 12.94 22.55 34.95
N ALA A 410 13.66 21.95 35.90
CA ALA A 410 14.42 20.72 35.65
C ALA A 410 13.52 19.53 35.29
N GLN A 411 12.38 19.37 35.97
CA GLN A 411 11.40 18.34 35.62
C GLN A 411 10.87 18.55 34.19
N THR A 412 10.53 19.79 33.84
CA THR A 412 10.05 20.13 32.49
C THR A 412 11.08 19.79 31.41
N ARG A 413 12.38 19.99 31.68
CA ARG A 413 13.45 19.58 30.75
C ARG A 413 13.55 18.07 30.60
N VAL A 414 13.42 17.30 31.69
CA VAL A 414 13.36 15.83 31.61
C VAL A 414 12.16 15.38 30.78
N ASP A 415 10.98 15.94 31.04
CA ASP A 415 9.75 15.58 30.31
C ASP A 415 9.88 15.91 28.82
N GLY A 416 10.43 17.08 28.49
CA GLY A 416 10.72 17.47 27.10
C GLY A 416 11.73 16.54 26.42
N ALA A 417 12.80 16.14 27.13
CA ALA A 417 13.80 15.22 26.60
C ALA A 417 13.22 13.81 26.36
N VAL A 418 12.35 13.32 27.25
CA VAL A 418 11.63 12.05 27.09
C VAL A 418 10.64 12.12 25.92
N GLY A 419 9.91 13.23 25.76
CA GLY A 419 9.02 13.43 24.62
C GLY A 419 9.76 13.44 23.27
N GLN A 420 10.96 14.01 23.22
CA GLN A 420 11.83 13.95 22.04
C GLN A 420 12.32 12.53 21.74
N LEU A 421 12.66 11.73 22.77
CA LEU A 421 13.03 10.33 22.59
C LEU A 421 11.88 9.53 21.97
N ALA A 422 10.66 9.68 22.49
CA ALA A 422 9.48 9.01 21.94
C ALA A 422 9.22 9.39 20.47
N THR A 423 9.53 10.65 20.08
CA THR A 423 9.45 11.08 18.68
C THR A 423 10.50 10.39 17.81
N LEU A 424 11.73 10.25 18.30
CA LEU A 424 12.80 9.55 17.57
C LEU A 424 12.52 8.05 17.42
N GLU A 425 11.97 7.38 18.45
CA GLU A 425 11.58 5.97 18.40
C GLU A 425 10.42 5.74 17.41
N SER A 426 9.45 6.67 17.37
CA SER A 426 8.39 6.67 16.34
C SER A 426 8.98 6.83 14.93
N ASN A 427 9.94 7.74 14.75
CA ASN A 427 10.64 7.91 13.47
C ASN A 427 11.45 6.65 13.08
N GLU A 428 12.07 5.94 14.03
CA GLU A 428 12.76 4.67 13.75
C GLU A 428 11.77 3.64 13.22
N THR A 429 10.60 3.51 13.85
CA THR A 429 9.53 2.60 13.43
C THR A 429 9.03 2.93 12.02
N GLN A 430 8.73 4.20 11.76
CA GLN A 430 8.28 4.66 10.44
C GLN A 430 9.34 4.44 9.35
N ASN A 431 10.61 4.71 9.66
CA ASN A 431 11.73 4.47 8.75
C ASN A 431 11.89 2.96 8.47
N HIS A 432 11.71 2.12 9.49
CA HIS A 432 11.75 0.66 9.35
C HIS A 432 10.64 0.16 8.42
N GLU A 433 9.39 0.58 8.63
CA GLU A 433 8.28 0.22 7.75
C GLU A 433 8.49 0.70 6.31
N ALA A 434 8.95 1.94 6.13
CA ALA A 434 9.26 2.49 4.81
C ALA A 434 10.40 1.74 4.12
N LEU A 435 11.42 1.32 4.88
CA LEU A 435 12.49 0.48 4.39
C LEU A 435 11.95 -0.88 3.94
N LEU A 436 11.18 -1.58 4.77
CA LEU A 436 10.59 -2.88 4.41
C LEU A 436 9.78 -2.79 3.12
N LYS A 437 8.88 -1.81 3.01
CA LYS A 437 8.10 -1.56 1.78
C LYS A 437 9.00 -1.32 0.57
N SER A 438 10.09 -0.58 0.73
CA SER A 438 11.05 -0.29 -0.35
C SER A 438 11.85 -1.53 -0.75
N LEU A 439 12.22 -2.38 0.21
CA LEU A 439 12.88 -3.65 -0.05
C LEU A 439 11.93 -4.64 -0.74
N SER A 440 10.67 -4.74 -0.30
CA SER A 440 9.66 -5.61 -0.92
C SER A 440 9.31 -5.18 -2.36
N ARG A 441 9.14 -3.88 -2.63
CA ARG A 441 8.95 -3.36 -4.00
C ARG A 441 10.09 -3.74 -4.95
N ARG A 442 11.31 -3.85 -4.42
CA ARG A 442 12.51 -4.26 -5.16
C ARG A 442 12.76 -5.77 -5.14
N ALA A 443 11.81 -6.55 -4.61
CA ALA A 443 11.92 -7.99 -4.40
C ALA A 443 13.15 -8.39 -3.57
N VAL A 444 13.67 -7.49 -2.72
CA VAL A 444 14.76 -7.75 -1.75
C VAL A 444 14.25 -8.55 -0.56
N LEU A 445 13.00 -8.32 -0.19
CA LEU A 445 12.23 -9.13 0.75
C LEU A 445 10.96 -9.61 0.05
N SER A 446 10.40 -10.72 0.50
CA SER A 446 9.05 -11.12 0.15
C SER A 446 8.06 -10.13 0.76
N ASP A 447 6.95 -9.85 0.08
CA ASP A 447 5.90 -8.98 0.62
C ASP A 447 4.91 -9.82 1.41
N LEU A 448 4.66 -9.45 2.66
CA LEU A 448 3.69 -10.13 3.50
C LEU A 448 2.29 -9.69 3.08
N GLN A 449 1.65 -10.51 2.26
CA GLN A 449 0.33 -10.21 1.69
C GLN A 449 -0.67 -11.27 2.13
N PRO A 450 -1.89 -10.88 2.51
CA PRO A 450 -2.90 -11.85 2.87
C PRO A 450 -3.34 -12.65 1.65
N LEU A 451 -3.66 -13.92 1.87
CA LEU A 451 -4.34 -14.73 0.86
C LEU A 451 -5.74 -14.14 0.62
N THR A 452 -6.16 -14.06 -0.65
CA THR A 452 -7.57 -13.79 -0.94
C THR A 452 -8.44 -14.92 -0.39
N ALA A 453 -9.74 -14.69 -0.23
CA ALA A 453 -10.67 -15.71 0.22
C ALA A 453 -10.62 -16.98 -0.65
N GLU A 454 -10.50 -16.82 -1.97
CA GLU A 454 -10.35 -17.93 -2.90
C GLU A 454 -9.00 -18.63 -2.74
N GLN A 455 -7.91 -17.88 -2.64
CA GLN A 455 -6.58 -18.45 -2.41
C GLN A 455 -6.54 -19.25 -1.11
N MET A 456 -7.12 -18.72 -0.03
CA MET A 456 -7.23 -19.42 1.24
C MET A 456 -8.01 -20.74 1.10
N CYS A 457 -9.15 -20.73 0.40
CA CYS A 457 -9.95 -21.92 0.16
C CYS A 457 -9.18 -22.98 -0.65
N TRP A 458 -8.55 -22.60 -1.75
CA TRP A 458 -7.77 -23.51 -2.59
C TRP A 458 -6.54 -24.07 -1.85
N SER A 459 -5.83 -23.23 -1.09
CA SER A 459 -4.71 -23.69 -0.25
C SER A 459 -5.17 -24.72 0.78
N ILE A 460 -6.33 -24.52 1.42
CA ILE A 460 -6.88 -25.53 2.35
C ILE A 460 -7.18 -26.83 1.60
N PHE A 461 -7.73 -26.77 0.38
CA PHE A 461 -8.00 -27.99 -0.40
C PHE A 461 -6.73 -28.78 -0.73
N GLU A 462 -5.66 -28.09 -1.09
CA GLU A 462 -4.36 -28.71 -1.37
C GLU A 462 -3.79 -29.35 -0.10
N VAL A 463 -3.66 -28.57 0.98
CA VAL A 463 -3.05 -29.03 2.25
C VAL A 463 -3.82 -30.22 2.87
N THR A 464 -5.15 -30.18 2.80
CA THR A 464 -6.01 -31.23 3.35
C THR A 464 -6.18 -32.42 2.39
N GLY A 465 -5.57 -32.39 1.20
CA GLY A 465 -5.71 -33.41 0.16
C GLY A 465 -7.13 -33.55 -0.37
N VAL A 466 -8.01 -32.56 -0.17
CA VAL A 466 -9.34 -32.53 -0.78
C VAL A 466 -9.21 -32.43 -2.29
N TYR A 467 -8.33 -31.54 -2.78
CA TYR A 467 -8.16 -31.35 -4.22
C TYR A 467 -7.74 -32.65 -4.91
N ASP A 468 -6.69 -33.30 -4.40
CA ASP A 468 -6.17 -34.57 -4.92
C ASP A 468 -7.22 -35.68 -4.95
N ARG A 469 -8.05 -35.79 -3.91
CA ARG A 469 -9.12 -36.80 -3.83
C ARG A 469 -10.16 -36.60 -4.92
N TYR A 470 -10.60 -35.36 -5.14
CA TYR A 470 -11.56 -35.04 -6.19
C TYR A 470 -10.94 -35.26 -7.57
N ARG A 471 -9.69 -34.83 -7.77
CA ARG A 471 -8.94 -35.04 -9.01
C ARG A 471 -8.80 -36.53 -9.35
N ALA A 472 -8.44 -37.36 -8.37
CA ALA A 472 -8.35 -38.80 -8.54
C ALA A 472 -9.71 -39.44 -8.91
N GLY A 473 -10.80 -38.94 -8.31
CA GLY A 473 -12.16 -39.33 -8.67
C GLY A 473 -12.50 -39.01 -10.13
N GLU A 474 -12.20 -37.79 -10.57
CA GLU A 474 -12.44 -37.37 -11.96
C GLU A 474 -11.58 -38.13 -12.98
N ILE A 475 -10.33 -38.46 -12.62
CA ILE A 475 -9.47 -39.35 -13.42
C ILE A 475 -10.14 -40.71 -13.57
N ALA A 476 -10.56 -41.33 -12.47
CA ALA A 476 -11.22 -42.64 -12.51
C ALA A 476 -12.54 -42.63 -13.30
N GLU A 477 -13.32 -41.55 -13.19
CA GLU A 477 -14.54 -41.37 -14.00
C GLU A 477 -14.22 -41.24 -15.49
N LEU A 478 -13.23 -40.43 -15.86
CA LEU A 478 -12.84 -40.22 -17.26
C LEU A 478 -12.22 -41.48 -17.87
N ASP A 479 -11.41 -42.21 -17.11
CA ASP A 479 -10.82 -43.47 -17.56
C ASP A 479 -11.89 -44.54 -17.79
N LYS A 480 -12.98 -44.51 -17.01
CA LYS A 480 -14.13 -45.39 -17.21
C LYS A 480 -15.03 -44.95 -18.37
N ALA A 481 -15.32 -43.65 -18.48
CA ALA A 481 -16.26 -43.11 -19.45
C ALA A 481 -15.67 -42.93 -20.85
N SER A 482 -14.37 -42.64 -20.94
CA SER A 482 -13.66 -42.36 -22.17
C SER A 482 -12.17 -42.66 -22.01
N PRO A 483 -11.73 -43.92 -21.96
CA PRO A 483 -10.32 -44.26 -21.84
C PRO A 483 -9.50 -43.75 -23.03
N LEU A 484 -8.28 -43.26 -22.79
CA LEU A 484 -7.33 -42.97 -23.87
C LEU A 484 -6.79 -44.28 -24.47
N SER A 485 -6.70 -44.37 -25.80
CA SER A 485 -6.00 -45.47 -26.48
C SER A 485 -4.49 -45.39 -26.23
N GLU A 486 -3.75 -46.46 -26.49
CA GLU A 486 -2.29 -46.48 -26.32
C GLU A 486 -1.59 -45.48 -27.26
N GLU A 487 -2.13 -45.27 -28.46
CA GLU A 487 -1.64 -44.27 -29.41
C GLU A 487 -1.92 -42.84 -28.89
N ALA A 488 -3.11 -42.61 -28.31
CA ALA A 488 -3.49 -41.32 -27.74
C ALA A 488 -2.66 -40.94 -26.52
N LYS A 489 -2.20 -41.92 -25.72
CA LYS A 489 -1.28 -41.71 -24.60
C LYS A 489 0.11 -41.26 -25.05
N GLN A 490 0.49 -41.52 -26.30
CA GLN A 490 1.78 -41.10 -26.86
C GLN A 490 1.70 -39.75 -27.58
N ASP A 491 0.50 -39.22 -27.86
CA ASP A 491 0.30 -37.89 -28.45
C ASP A 491 0.27 -36.79 -27.36
N PRO A 492 1.27 -35.90 -27.31
CA PRO A 492 1.35 -34.85 -26.29
C PRO A 492 0.12 -33.92 -26.28
N ASN A 493 -0.49 -33.67 -27.43
CA ASN A 493 -1.65 -32.77 -27.51
C ASN A 493 -2.90 -33.41 -26.90
N GLN A 494 -3.08 -34.72 -27.08
CA GLN A 494 -4.22 -35.45 -26.51
C GLN A 494 -4.06 -35.65 -25.00
N VAL A 495 -2.84 -35.93 -24.53
CA VAL A 495 -2.54 -35.98 -23.10
C VAL A 495 -2.79 -34.63 -22.44
N LEU A 496 -2.34 -33.53 -23.05
CA LEU A 496 -2.59 -32.17 -22.56
C LEU A 496 -4.09 -31.83 -22.55
N ALA A 497 -4.84 -32.24 -23.58
CA ALA A 497 -6.29 -32.04 -23.62
C ALA A 497 -7.01 -32.83 -22.53
N ARG A 498 -6.60 -34.08 -22.26
CA ARG A 498 -7.08 -34.89 -21.13
C ARG A 498 -6.81 -34.20 -19.79
N GLU A 499 -5.60 -33.70 -19.60
CA GLU A 499 -5.19 -33.02 -18.37
C GLU A 499 -6.04 -31.76 -18.13
N ARG A 500 -6.26 -30.93 -19.17
CA ARG A 500 -7.14 -29.75 -19.07
C ARG A 500 -8.58 -30.11 -18.71
N GLU A 501 -9.09 -31.23 -19.22
CA GLU A 501 -10.44 -31.69 -18.90
C GLU A 501 -10.54 -32.20 -17.45
N ILE A 502 -9.53 -32.91 -16.96
CA ILE A 502 -9.43 -33.32 -15.55
C ILE A 502 -9.43 -32.08 -14.65
N GLU A 503 -8.58 -31.09 -14.96
CA GLU A 503 -8.49 -29.82 -14.21
C GLU A 503 -9.84 -29.11 -14.16
N ARG A 504 -10.47 -28.93 -15.33
CA ARG A 504 -11.77 -28.26 -15.46
C ARG A 504 -12.84 -28.98 -14.63
N ARG A 505 -12.94 -30.30 -14.73
CA ARG A 505 -13.92 -31.09 -13.96
C ARG A 505 -13.67 -31.00 -12.45
N THR A 506 -12.42 -31.09 -12.03
CA THR A 506 -12.01 -30.96 -10.62
C THR A 506 -12.41 -29.59 -10.07
N TYR A 507 -12.08 -28.52 -10.80
CA TYR A 507 -12.49 -27.16 -10.46
C TYR A 507 -14.01 -27.02 -10.35
N GLU A 508 -14.78 -27.54 -11.32
CA GLU A 508 -16.24 -27.48 -11.32
C GLU A 508 -16.87 -28.17 -10.11
N LYS A 509 -16.27 -29.26 -9.62
CA LYS A 509 -16.73 -29.95 -8.40
C LYS A 509 -16.45 -29.15 -7.13
N LEU A 510 -15.32 -28.45 -7.06
CA LEU A 510 -14.86 -27.79 -5.84
C LEU A 510 -15.29 -26.33 -5.72
N LYS A 511 -15.53 -25.63 -6.84
CA LYS A 511 -15.83 -24.18 -6.87
C LYS A 511 -17.05 -23.78 -6.04
N GLY A 512 -17.99 -24.69 -5.81
CA GLY A 512 -19.19 -24.45 -4.99
C GLY A 512 -18.87 -24.05 -3.54
N ASN A 513 -17.70 -24.40 -3.03
CA ASN A 513 -17.26 -24.07 -1.67
C ASN A 513 -16.72 -22.64 -1.55
N LEU A 514 -16.36 -21.98 -2.66
CA LEU A 514 -15.77 -20.65 -2.65
C LEU A 514 -16.70 -19.61 -2.03
N GLY A 515 -18.01 -19.74 -2.23
CA GLY A 515 -18.99 -18.76 -1.74
C GLY A 515 -18.95 -18.56 -0.22
N VAL A 516 -18.73 -19.63 0.55
CA VAL A 516 -18.61 -19.54 2.02
C VAL A 516 -17.35 -18.76 2.40
N PHE A 517 -16.22 -19.08 1.78
CA PHE A 517 -14.95 -18.39 2.04
C PHE A 517 -15.01 -16.92 1.63
N ILE A 518 -15.57 -16.61 0.46
CA ILE A 518 -15.74 -15.23 -0.02
C ILE A 518 -16.60 -14.44 0.97
N THR A 519 -17.72 -15.01 1.43
CA THR A 519 -18.61 -14.34 2.39
C THR A 519 -17.93 -14.07 3.74
N THR A 520 -17.03 -14.97 4.18
CA THR A 520 -16.39 -14.90 5.50
C THR A 520 -15.08 -14.09 5.49
N PHE A 521 -14.27 -14.20 4.44
CA PHE A 521 -12.89 -13.68 4.39
C PHE A 521 -12.69 -12.52 3.41
N ALA A 522 -13.59 -12.27 2.45
CA ALA A 522 -13.47 -11.11 1.56
C ALA A 522 -14.01 -9.85 2.23
N ALA A 523 -13.45 -8.68 1.89
CA ALA A 523 -13.97 -7.42 2.41
C ALA A 523 -15.37 -7.15 1.85
N GLY A 524 -16.24 -6.57 2.69
CA GLY A 524 -17.62 -6.28 2.33
C GLY A 524 -17.73 -5.36 1.11
N ALA A 525 -18.88 -5.40 0.42
CA ALA A 525 -19.12 -4.56 -0.75
C ALA A 525 -18.91 -3.06 -0.42
N GLY A 526 -18.04 -2.40 -1.18
CA GLY A 526 -17.70 -0.99 -0.98
C GLY A 526 -16.56 -0.71 0.02
N GLN A 527 -15.98 -1.73 0.64
CA GLN A 527 -14.77 -1.62 1.47
C GLN A 527 -13.49 -1.80 0.64
N PRO A 528 -12.36 -1.19 1.06
CA PRO A 528 -11.05 -1.47 0.50
C PRO A 528 -10.75 -2.98 0.56
N GLN A 529 -10.18 -3.52 -0.53
CA GLN A 529 -9.90 -4.96 -0.68
C GLN A 529 -8.42 -5.29 -0.43
N ASP A 530 -7.60 -4.27 -0.21
CA ASP A 530 -6.16 -4.30 -0.03
C ASP A 530 -5.72 -4.27 1.44
N GLU A 531 -6.65 -4.01 2.37
CA GLU A 531 -6.37 -3.99 3.80
C GLU A 531 -6.71 -5.34 4.44
N PHE A 532 -5.77 -5.89 5.23
CA PHE A 532 -6.01 -7.10 6.00
C PHE A 532 -6.89 -6.80 7.21
N PHE A 533 -7.89 -7.66 7.43
CA PHE A 533 -8.73 -7.60 8.63
C PHE A 533 -8.93 -9.00 9.21
N ALA A 534 -9.08 -9.06 10.52
CA ALA A 534 -9.38 -10.27 11.27
C ALA A 534 -10.67 -10.04 12.08
N THR A 535 -11.67 -10.91 11.88
CA THR A 535 -12.96 -10.79 12.58
C THR A 535 -13.24 -11.98 13.49
N VAL A 536 -14.12 -11.78 14.46
CA VAL A 536 -14.62 -12.88 15.32
C VAL A 536 -15.32 -13.95 14.47
N ASP A 537 -16.06 -13.55 13.44
CA ASP A 537 -16.74 -14.50 12.54
C ASP A 537 -15.77 -15.38 11.76
N GLN A 538 -14.63 -14.82 11.31
CA GLN A 538 -13.56 -15.60 10.68
C GLN A 538 -12.97 -16.62 11.65
N ALA A 539 -12.66 -16.20 12.88
CA ALA A 539 -12.12 -17.10 13.90
C ALA A 539 -13.13 -18.21 14.26
N LEU A 540 -14.42 -17.88 14.41
CA LEU A 540 -15.48 -18.85 14.68
C LEU A 540 -15.68 -19.83 13.53
N PHE A 541 -15.62 -19.36 12.28
CA PHE A 541 -15.70 -20.22 11.10
C PHE A 541 -14.52 -21.20 11.04
N THR A 542 -13.29 -20.74 11.29
CA THR A 542 -12.14 -21.65 11.28
C THR A 542 -12.18 -22.64 12.45
N ALA A 543 -12.63 -22.22 13.62
CA ALA A 543 -12.71 -23.08 14.82
C ALA A 543 -13.82 -24.12 14.75
N ASN A 544 -15.00 -23.74 14.26
CA ASN A 544 -16.21 -24.56 14.34
C ASN A 544 -16.83 -24.91 12.97
N GLY A 545 -16.22 -24.44 11.88
CA GLY A 545 -16.71 -24.68 10.53
C GLY A 545 -16.61 -26.15 10.17
N GLY A 546 -17.78 -26.77 9.95
CA GLY A 546 -17.90 -28.18 9.58
C GLY A 546 -17.03 -28.62 8.38
N PRO A 547 -16.86 -27.80 7.32
CA PRO A 547 -16.01 -28.18 6.19
C PRO A 547 -14.54 -28.36 6.57
N ILE A 548 -13.94 -27.39 7.27
CA ILE A 548 -12.50 -27.45 7.64
C ILE A 548 -12.24 -28.63 8.57
N GLN A 549 -13.07 -28.81 9.61
CA GLN A 549 -12.92 -29.95 10.53
C GLN A 549 -13.02 -31.31 9.82
N SER A 550 -13.93 -31.43 8.84
CA SER A 550 -14.09 -32.64 8.03
C SER A 550 -12.88 -32.87 7.10
N TRP A 551 -12.33 -31.81 6.53
CA TRP A 551 -11.21 -31.91 5.58
C TRP A 551 -9.89 -32.27 6.24
N VAL A 552 -9.63 -31.79 7.46
CA VAL A 552 -8.41 -32.12 8.21
C VAL A 552 -8.41 -33.52 8.83
N ALA A 553 -9.53 -34.25 8.79
CA ALA A 553 -9.58 -35.62 9.30
C ALA A 553 -8.64 -36.54 8.48
N PRO A 554 -8.00 -37.56 9.08
CA PRO A 554 -7.11 -38.48 8.37
C PRO A 554 -7.82 -39.18 7.19
N ALA A 555 -7.35 -38.97 5.96
CA ALA A 555 -7.93 -39.58 4.78
C ALA A 555 -6.99 -39.59 3.56
N ALA A 556 -6.93 -40.75 2.88
CA ALA A 556 -6.37 -40.92 1.53
C ALA A 556 -4.98 -40.30 1.28
N GLY A 557 -4.09 -40.35 2.27
CA GLY A 557 -2.71 -39.86 2.20
C GLY A 557 -2.53 -38.38 2.52
N ASN A 558 -3.56 -37.70 3.04
CA ASN A 558 -3.44 -36.30 3.47
C ASN A 558 -2.44 -36.12 4.63
N VAL A 559 -2.06 -34.87 4.89
CA VAL A 559 -1.04 -34.53 5.90
C VAL A 559 -1.32 -35.15 7.27
N THR A 560 -2.58 -35.14 7.71
CA THR A 560 -2.99 -35.73 8.99
C THR A 560 -2.72 -37.24 9.03
N GLU A 561 -3.05 -37.98 7.97
CA GLU A 561 -2.76 -39.41 7.89
C GLU A 561 -1.25 -39.70 7.88
N ARG A 562 -0.45 -38.84 7.23
CA ARG A 562 1.02 -38.97 7.22
C ARG A 562 1.62 -38.77 8.61
N ILE A 563 1.15 -37.75 9.36
CA ILE A 563 1.53 -37.52 10.76
C ILE A 563 1.17 -38.72 11.64
N VAL A 564 -0.02 -39.30 11.45
CA VAL A 564 -0.44 -40.50 12.20
C VAL A 564 0.49 -41.68 11.93
N LYS A 565 0.87 -41.89 10.67
CA LYS A 565 1.77 -42.98 10.22
C LYS A 565 3.25 -42.73 10.52
N ALA A 566 3.66 -41.50 10.81
CA ALA A 566 5.03 -41.18 11.15
C ALA A 566 5.45 -41.87 12.46
N GLU A 567 6.47 -42.73 12.39
CA GLU A 567 6.99 -43.47 13.55
C GLU A 567 7.81 -42.58 14.49
N ALA A 568 8.52 -41.59 13.93
CA ALA A 568 9.34 -40.62 14.65
C ALA A 568 8.60 -39.28 14.80
N PRO A 569 8.61 -38.64 15.99
CA PRO A 569 8.06 -37.30 16.18
C PRO A 569 8.66 -36.24 15.27
N GLU A 570 9.94 -36.37 14.92
CA GLU A 570 10.64 -35.46 14.01
C GLU A 570 10.04 -35.56 12.60
N LEU A 571 9.79 -36.77 12.11
CA LEU A 571 9.12 -36.99 10.82
C LEU A 571 7.68 -36.46 10.84
N ALA A 572 6.98 -36.60 11.97
CA ALA A 572 5.64 -36.03 12.13
C ALA A 572 5.66 -34.49 12.02
N ALA A 573 6.65 -33.83 12.61
CA ALA A 573 6.83 -32.38 12.48
C ALA A 573 7.20 -31.98 11.04
N GLU A 574 8.08 -32.72 10.38
CA GLU A 574 8.43 -32.48 8.96
C GLU A 574 7.19 -32.58 8.06
N GLU A 575 6.42 -33.66 8.19
CA GLU A 575 5.19 -33.87 7.41
C GLU A 575 4.15 -32.76 7.63
N LEU A 576 4.01 -32.29 8.88
CA LEU A 576 3.12 -31.20 9.24
C LEU A 576 3.53 -29.88 8.58
N TYR A 577 4.77 -29.45 8.78
CA TYR A 577 5.24 -28.13 8.34
C TYR A 577 5.47 -28.06 6.83
N LEU A 578 6.03 -29.12 6.22
CA LEU A 578 6.13 -29.20 4.76
C LEU A 578 4.74 -29.30 4.12
N GLY A 579 3.83 -30.05 4.74
CA GLY A 579 2.48 -30.25 4.23
C GLY A 579 1.62 -28.99 4.29
N VAL A 580 1.75 -28.16 5.33
CA VAL A 580 0.88 -26.98 5.54
C VAL A 580 1.55 -25.67 5.11
N PHE A 581 2.85 -25.47 5.38
CA PHE A 581 3.57 -24.23 5.10
C PHE A 581 4.64 -24.36 4.01
N SER A 582 4.88 -25.55 3.46
CA SER A 582 5.92 -25.77 2.44
C SER A 582 7.33 -25.38 2.91
N ARG A 583 7.60 -25.45 4.22
CA ARG A 583 8.93 -25.22 4.83
C ARG A 583 9.26 -26.29 5.87
N MET A 584 10.53 -26.38 6.24
CA MET A 584 10.96 -27.22 7.35
C MET A 584 10.53 -26.59 8.69
N PRO A 585 10.23 -27.41 9.73
CA PRO A 585 10.03 -26.91 11.08
C PRO A 585 11.34 -26.38 11.67
N THR A 586 11.24 -25.41 12.58
CA THR A 586 12.37 -25.04 13.43
C THR A 586 12.63 -26.11 14.51
N PRO A 587 13.80 -26.08 15.18
CA PRO A 587 14.06 -26.98 16.31
C PRO A 587 13.00 -26.87 17.42
N GLU A 588 12.54 -25.65 17.72
CA GLU A 588 11.52 -25.38 18.73
C GLU A 588 10.16 -25.94 18.30
N GLU A 589 9.75 -25.70 17.06
CA GLU A 589 8.50 -26.25 16.50
C GLU A 589 8.48 -27.78 16.48
N THR A 590 9.62 -28.40 16.18
CA THR A 590 9.78 -29.86 16.23
C THR A 590 9.58 -30.38 17.66
N GLN A 591 10.14 -29.67 18.65
CA GLN A 591 9.98 -30.02 20.05
C GLN A 591 8.52 -29.88 20.51
N ASP A 592 7.82 -28.83 20.09
CA ASP A 592 6.42 -28.59 20.43
C ASP A 592 5.50 -29.67 19.86
N VAL A 593 5.68 -30.04 18.59
CA VAL A 593 4.94 -31.14 17.95
C VAL A 593 5.18 -32.46 18.69
N ALA A 594 6.44 -32.77 18.99
CA ALA A 594 6.80 -34.00 19.69
C ALA A 594 6.17 -34.05 21.09
N ALA A 595 6.25 -32.96 21.86
CA ALA A 595 5.65 -32.85 23.18
C ALA A 595 4.12 -32.99 23.13
N TYR A 596 3.47 -32.34 22.15
CA TYR A 596 2.02 -32.40 22.01
C TYR A 596 1.53 -33.82 21.67
N LEU A 597 2.15 -34.47 20.68
CA LEU A 597 1.81 -35.85 20.31
C LEU A 597 2.03 -36.82 21.48
N ALA A 598 3.14 -36.67 22.22
CA ALA A 598 3.43 -37.50 23.39
C ALA A 598 2.38 -37.32 24.50
N SER A 599 1.89 -36.09 24.72
CA SER A 599 0.89 -35.80 25.75
C SER A 599 -0.49 -36.45 25.52
N ARG A 600 -0.78 -36.85 24.27
CA ARG A 600 -2.08 -37.38 23.85
C ARG A 600 -2.10 -38.91 23.74
N GLY A 601 -0.94 -39.58 23.75
CA GLY A 601 -0.81 -41.04 23.77
C GLY A 601 -1.63 -41.73 22.68
N ASP A 602 -2.57 -42.61 23.09
CA ASP A 602 -3.44 -43.37 22.18
C ASP A 602 -4.39 -42.50 21.33
N GLN A 603 -4.55 -41.22 21.68
CA GLN A 603 -5.34 -40.25 20.89
C GLN A 603 -4.51 -39.55 19.81
N LYS A 604 -3.38 -40.15 19.37
CA LYS A 604 -2.52 -39.62 18.31
C LYS A 604 -3.28 -39.16 17.05
N PRO A 605 -4.32 -39.87 16.53
CA PRO A 605 -5.09 -39.38 15.38
C PRO A 605 -5.82 -38.06 15.62
N ALA A 606 -6.40 -37.88 16.81
CA ALA A 606 -7.06 -36.62 17.17
C ALA A 606 -6.02 -35.50 17.35
N ALA A 607 -4.89 -35.80 17.99
CA ALA A 607 -3.79 -34.85 18.17
C ALA A 607 -3.20 -34.38 16.83
N ALA A 608 -3.01 -35.29 15.88
CA ALA A 608 -2.56 -34.96 14.53
C ALA A 608 -3.55 -34.03 13.82
N GLN A 609 -4.85 -34.30 13.94
CA GLN A 609 -5.89 -33.47 13.36
C GLN A 609 -5.92 -32.06 13.98
N GLU A 610 -5.76 -31.97 15.31
CA GLU A 610 -5.67 -30.70 16.04
C GLU A 610 -4.44 -29.88 15.63
N LEU A 611 -3.29 -30.53 15.44
CA LEU A 611 -2.08 -29.87 14.94
C LEU A 611 -2.30 -29.28 13.54
N VAL A 612 -2.79 -30.07 12.59
CA VAL A 612 -3.07 -29.58 11.23
C VAL A 612 -4.08 -28.44 11.24
N TRP A 613 -5.16 -28.58 12.03
CA TRP A 613 -6.14 -27.50 12.21
C TRP A 613 -5.52 -26.24 12.82
N SER A 614 -4.62 -26.38 13.79
CA SER A 614 -3.98 -25.24 14.46
C SER A 614 -3.10 -24.43 13.51
N LEU A 615 -2.37 -25.11 12.61
CA LEU A 615 -1.53 -24.44 11.61
C LEU A 615 -2.40 -23.76 10.55
N ILE A 616 -3.46 -24.41 10.04
CA ILE A 616 -4.41 -23.79 9.10
C ILE A 616 -5.11 -22.56 9.72
N SER A 617 -5.28 -22.56 11.05
CA SER A 617 -5.90 -21.47 11.79
C SER A 617 -4.92 -20.36 12.22
N SER A 618 -3.62 -20.54 11.97
CA SER A 618 -2.59 -19.62 12.41
C SER A 618 -2.56 -18.34 11.56
N ALA A 619 -1.88 -17.31 12.08
CA ALA A 619 -1.60 -16.12 11.28
C ALA A 619 -0.76 -16.47 10.05
N GLU A 620 0.26 -17.31 10.19
CA GLU A 620 1.18 -17.70 9.10
C GLU A 620 0.44 -18.28 7.89
N PHE A 621 -0.59 -19.10 8.10
CA PHE A 621 -1.38 -19.65 6.98
C PHE A 621 -2.17 -18.58 6.21
N ARG A 622 -2.53 -17.46 6.86
CA ARG A 622 -3.32 -16.40 6.22
C ARG A 622 -2.51 -15.52 5.28
N PHE A 623 -1.19 -15.62 5.28
CA PHE A 623 -0.31 -14.79 4.47
C PHE A 623 0.55 -15.64 3.54
N LYS A 624 0.73 -15.17 2.30
CA LYS A 624 1.85 -15.61 1.49
C LYS A 624 3.12 -14.93 2.00
N HIS A 625 4.14 -15.73 2.27
CA HIS A 625 5.38 -15.32 2.90
C HIS A 625 6.58 -15.84 2.12
#